data_AF-A0A972VP83-F1
#
_entry.id   AF-A0A972VP83-F1
#
_cell.length_a   1.000
_cell.length_b   1.000
_cell.length_c   1.000
_cell.angle_alpha   90.00
_cell.angle_beta   90.00
_cell.angle_gamma   90.00
#
_symmetry.space_group_name_H-M   'P 1'
#
loop_
_entity.id
_entity.type
_entity.pdbx_description
1 polymer ?
#
loop_
_entity_poly.entity_id
_entity_poly.type
_entity_poly.pdbx_seq_one_letter_code
_entity_poly.pdbx_strand_id
1 'polypeptide(L)' 'MTTLQKFWVFGILKALTLCTMIIVVFREIGSIDGFNTIGADTTYMLSILFPAFTFIVDYLIFTKNDKLDS' A
#
# COMPACT_ATOMS: atom_id res chain seq x y z
N MET A 1 5.02 19.71 14.37
CA MET A 1 4.80 18.81 13.22
C MET A 1 3.37 18.98 12.76
N THR A 2 3.18 19.55 11.57
CA THR A 2 1.85 19.87 11.03
C THR A 2 1.07 18.58 10.72
N THR A 3 -0.26 18.63 10.72
CA THR A 3 -1.13 17.46 10.47
C THR A 3 -0.82 16.81 9.12
N LEU A 4 -0.50 17.62 8.10
CA LEU A 4 -0.04 17.19 6.78
C LEU A 4 1.28 16.38 6.83
N GLN A 5 2.24 16.80 7.65
CA GLN A 5 3.51 16.08 7.80
C GLN A 5 3.31 14.70 8.42
N LYS A 6 2.42 14.59 9.42
CA LYS A 6 2.09 13.29 10.04
C LYS A 6 1.42 12.37 9.02
N PHE A 7 0.45 12.89 8.26
CA PHE A 7 -0.24 12.14 7.21
C PHE A 7 0.73 11.54 6.20
N TRP A 8 1.68 12.35 5.68
CA TRP A 8 2.68 11.88 4.72
C TRP A 8 3.60 10.81 5.31
N VAL A 9 4.10 11.00 6.54
CA VAL A 9 4.98 10.02 7.20
C VAL A 9 4.28 8.69 7.44
N PHE A 10 3.07 8.71 8.01
CA PHE A 10 2.30 7.48 8.25
C PHE A 10 1.82 6.84 6.96
N GLY A 11 1.47 7.62 5.94
CA GLY A 11 1.05 7.11 4.64
C GLY A 11 2.19 6.42 3.88
N ILE A 12 3.39 7.00 3.85
CA ILE A 12 4.57 6.38 3.23
C ILE A 12 4.96 5.10 3.99
N LEU A 13 4.97 5.16 5.32
CA LEU A 13 5.28 4.00 6.16
C LEU A 13 4.26 2.86 5.93
N LYS A 14 2.97 3.19 5.82
CA LYS A 14 1.91 2.23 5.48
C LYS A 14 2.12 1.64 4.09
N ALA A 15 2.43 2.46 3.09
CA ALA A 15 2.65 2.01 1.72
C ALA A 15 3.83 1.03 1.60
N LEU A 16 4.96 1.35 2.25
CA LEU A 16 6.13 0.46 2.29
C LEU A 16 5.81 -0.86 2.99
N THR A 17 5.10 -0.80 4.13
CA THR A 17 4.70 -1.99 4.88
C THR A 17 3.76 -2.89 4.09
N LEU A 18 2.82 -2.30 3.35
CA LEU A 18 1.90 -3.05 2.48
C LEU A 18 2.64 -3.70 1.30
N CYS A 19 3.57 -2.98 0.69
CA CYS A 19 4.39 -3.51 -0.40
C CYS A 19 5.18 -4.74 0.06
N THR A 20 5.85 -4.67 1.22
CA THR A 20 6.60 -5.81 1.76
C THR A 20 5.70 -6.96 2.17
N MET A 21 4.54 -6.69 2.79
CA MET A 21 3.57 -7.73 3.13
C MET A 21 3.08 -8.49 1.89
N ILE A 22 2.74 -7.78 0.81
CA ILE A 22 2.27 -8.40 -0.42
C ILE A 22 3.32 -9.36 -1.00
N ILE A 23 4.58 -8.92 -1.07
CA ILE A 23 5.68 -9.75 -1.58
C ILE A 23 5.85 -11.01 -0.71
N VAL A 24 5.84 -10.86 0.61
CA VAL A 24 5.99 -12.00 1.53
C VAL A 24 4.82 -12.96 1.36
N VAL A 25 3.58 -12.47 1.41
CA VAL A 25 2.38 -13.32 1.30
C VAL A 25 2.41 -14.15 0.02
N PHE A 26 2.66 -13.54 -1.14
CA PHE A 26 2.68 -14.30 -2.38
C PHE A 26 3.87 -15.26 -2.50
N ARG A 27 5.03 -14.88 -1.93
CA ARG A 27 6.19 -15.78 -1.90
C ARG A 27 5.94 -17.01 -1.03
N GLU A 28 5.35 -16.82 0.15
CA GLU A 28 5.03 -17.93 1.06
C GLU A 28 3.91 -18.81 0.49
N ILE A 29 2.89 -18.22 -0.17
CA ILE A 29 1.85 -18.99 -0.88
C ILE A 29 2.46 -19.87 -1.98
N GLY A 30 3.34 -19.31 -2.82
CA GLY A 30 4.03 -20.06 -3.87
C GLY A 30 4.96 -21.17 -3.32
N SER A 31 5.51 -20.97 -2.11
CA SER A 31 6.32 -21.99 -1.44
C SER A 31 5.50 -23.16 -0.88
N ILE A 32 4.24 -22.93 -0.52
CA ILE A 32 3.35 -23.96 0.05
C ILE A 32 2.71 -24.82 -1.05
N ASP A 33 2.32 -24.19 -2.16
CA ASP A 33 1.53 -24.85 -3.22
C ASP A 33 2.40 -25.65 -4.22
N GLY A 34 3.74 -25.51 -4.15
CA GLY A 34 4.70 -26.15 -5.05
C GLY A 34 4.65 -25.68 -6.51
N PHE A 35 3.58 -24.97 -6.89
CA PHE A 35 3.39 -24.26 -8.14
C PHE A 35 3.32 -22.75 -7.85
N ASN A 36 3.93 -21.94 -8.71
CA ASN A 36 3.75 -20.49 -8.68
C ASN A 36 2.31 -20.16 -9.11
N THR A 37 1.38 -20.13 -8.15
CA THR A 37 -0.05 -19.80 -8.38
C THR A 37 -0.20 -18.37 -8.92
N ILE A 38 0.78 -17.50 -8.64
CA ILE A 38 0.87 -16.12 -9.15
C ILE A 38 2.25 -15.89 -9.75
N GLY A 39 2.28 -15.35 -10.97
CA GLY A 39 3.52 -14.97 -11.65
C GLY A 39 4.21 -13.79 -10.94
N ALA A 40 5.55 -13.77 -10.98
CA ALA A 40 6.34 -12.71 -10.35
C ALA A 40 5.94 -11.31 -10.83
N ASP A 41 5.62 -11.16 -12.13
CA ASP A 41 5.13 -9.91 -12.71
C ASP A 41 3.86 -9.39 -12.02
N THR A 42 2.90 -10.29 -11.77
CA THR A 42 1.66 -9.95 -11.06
C THR A 42 1.93 -9.57 -9.61
N THR A 43 2.83 -10.28 -8.91
CA THR A 43 3.23 -9.94 -7.53
C THR A 43 3.83 -8.54 -7.46
N TYR A 44 4.76 -8.19 -8.35
CA TYR A 44 5.36 -6.86 -8.36
C TYR A 44 4.34 -5.78 -8.70
N MET A 45 3.51 -6.03 -9.71
CA MET A 45 2.44 -5.10 -10.10
C MET A 45 1.48 -4.86 -8.92
N LEU A 46 1.04 -5.90 -8.21
CA LEU A 46 0.14 -5.77 -7.07
C LEU A 46 0.83 -5.09 -5.87
N SER A 47 2.10 -5.40 -5.61
CA SER A 47 2.87 -4.83 -4.51
C SER A 47 3.08 -3.33 -4.62
N ILE A 48 3.04 -2.78 -5.84
CA ILE A 48 3.18 -1.35 -6.10
C ILE A 48 1.80 -0.70 -6.24
N LEU A 49 0.93 -1.28 -7.07
CA LEU A 49 -0.36 -0.69 -7.43
C LEU A 49 -1.30 -0.59 -6.22
N PHE A 50 -1.32 -1.61 -5.36
CA PHE A 50 -2.21 -1.65 -4.20
C PHE A 50 -1.87 -0.58 -3.14
N PRO A 51 -0.62 -0.47 -2.64
CA PRO A 51 -0.26 0.60 -1.72
C PRO A 51 -0.31 1.99 -2.36
N ALA A 52 0.00 2.13 -3.66
CA ALA A 52 -0.13 3.42 -4.35
C ALA A 52 -1.59 3.90 -4.40
N PHE A 53 -2.52 3.02 -4.80
CA PHE A 53 -3.94 3.38 -4.85
C PHE A 53 -4.50 3.68 -3.45
N THR A 54 -4.09 2.89 -2.46
CA THR A 54 -4.45 3.11 -1.05
C THR A 54 -3.98 4.47 -0.54
N PHE A 55 -2.73 4.87 -0.87
CA PHE A 55 -2.18 6.17 -0.48
C PHE A 55 -2.93 7.33 -1.15
N ILE A 56 -3.31 7.18 -2.42
CA ILE A 56 -4.12 8.18 -3.15
C ILE A 56 -5.51 8.34 -2.52
N VAL A 57 -6.18 7.22 -2.20
CA VAL A 57 -7.51 7.26 -1.55
C VAL A 57 -7.42 7.93 -0.19
N ASP A 58 -6.42 7.59 0.62
CA ASP A 58 -6.19 8.25 1.91
C ASP A 58 -5.96 9.76 1.73
N TYR A 59 -5.21 10.16 0.71
CA TYR A 59 -4.95 11.57 0.42
C TYR A 59 -6.23 12.30 0.04
N LEU A 60 -7.08 11.69 -0.79
CA LEU A 60 -8.38 12.26 -1.15
C LEU A 60 -9.30 12.41 0.06
N ILE A 61 -9.34 11.42 0.96
CA ILE A 61 -10.12 11.48 2.21
C ILE A 61 -9.59 12.59 3.11
N PHE A 62 -8.27 12.67 3.27
CA PHE A 62 -7.63 13.70 4.09
C PHE A 62 -7.92 15.11 3.57
N THR A 63 -7.75 15.34 2.26
CA THR A 63 -8.08 16.62 1.60
C THR A 63 -9.56 16.96 1.70
N LYS A 64 -10.45 15.97 1.61
CA LYS A 64 -11.89 16.19 1.79
C LYS A 64 -12.22 16.65 3.21
N ASN A 65 -11.63 16.02 4.23
CA ASN A 65 -11.90 16.37 5.62
C ASN A 65 -11.32 17.73 5.99
N ASP A 66 -10.14 18.09 5.45
CA ASP A 66 -9.53 19.41 5.64
C ASP A 66 -10.41 20.56 5.11
N LYS A 67 -11.18 20.32 4.04
CA LYS A 67 -12.12 21.30 3.45
C LYS A 67 -13.48 21.39 4.15
N LEU A 68 -13.80 20.49 5.08
CA LEU A 68 -15.07 20.50 5.82
C LEU A 68 -14.96 21.21 7.17
N ASP A 69 -13.74 21.46 7.66
CA ASP A 69 -13.43 22.20 8.89
C ASP A 69 -13.03 23.68 8.63
N SER A 70 -13.23 24.19 7.40
CA SER A 70 -12.99 25.59 6.98
C SER A 70 -14.28 26.32 6.66
#